data_AF-A0A7W1E6Q5-F1
#
_entry.id   AF-A0A7W1E6Q5-F1
#
_cell.length_a   1.000
_cell.length_b   1.000
_cell.length_c   1.000
_cell.angle_alpha   90.00
_cell.angle_beta   90.00
_cell.angle_gamma   90.00
#
_symmetry.space_group_name_H-M   'P 1'
#
loop_
_entity.id
_entity.type
_entity.pdbx_description
1 polymer ?
#
loop_
_entity_poly.entity_id
_entity_poly.type
_entity_poly.pdbx_seq_one_letter_code
_entity_poly.pdbx_strand_id
1 'polypeptide(L)'
;MSRAFTKEDSGHWGNPGARFDLPERDDPGFDAAAAEAILSSARAGDTGSGEAATGYYWGEPRLFPHVQKILDRAISENDERLEQLARRFLR
;
A
#
# COMPACT_ATOMS: atom_id res chain seq x y z
N MET A 1 -10.98 -37.93 -3.74
CA MET A 1 -11.00 -37.52 -2.33
C MET A 1 -11.04 -36.00 -2.29
N SER A 2 -12.19 -35.44 -1.96
CA SER A 2 -12.45 -34.00 -1.92
C SER A 2 -11.81 -33.39 -0.67
N ARG A 3 -11.04 -32.31 -0.82
CA ARG A 3 -10.69 -31.42 0.28
C ARG A 3 -11.42 -30.10 0.05
N ALA A 4 -12.47 -29.96 0.86
CA ALA A 4 -13.18 -28.78 1.33
C ALA A 4 -12.88 -27.42 0.67
N PHE A 5 -13.95 -26.85 0.13
CA PHE A 5 -14.19 -25.40 0.16
C PHE A 5 -14.12 -24.88 1.60
N THR A 6 -13.35 -23.83 1.84
CA THR A 6 -13.73 -22.78 2.79
C THR A 6 -13.77 -21.46 2.02
N LYS A 7 -14.99 -20.93 1.98
CA LYS A 7 -15.40 -19.67 1.38
C LYS A 7 -14.67 -18.48 1.99
N GLU A 8 -14.41 -17.52 1.12
CA GLU A 8 -14.33 -16.08 1.36
C GLU A 8 -15.26 -15.62 2.49
N ASP A 9 -14.69 -14.97 3.51
CA ASP A 9 -15.33 -13.82 4.15
C ASP A 9 -14.28 -12.93 4.79
N SER A 10 -13.89 -11.88 4.08
CA SER A 10 -13.61 -10.60 4.71
C SER A 10 -14.20 -9.54 3.79
N GLY A 11 -15.51 -9.68 3.54
CA GLY A 11 -16.33 -8.59 3.04
C GLY A 11 -16.14 -7.38 3.98
N HIS A 12 -15.61 -6.28 3.46
CA HIS A 12 -16.36 -5.31 2.69
C HIS A 12 -17.29 -4.40 3.53
N TRP A 13 -17.10 -4.23 4.84
CA TRP A 13 -17.67 -3.06 5.54
C TRP A 13 -16.91 -2.74 6.84
N GLY A 14 -15.81 -1.98 6.73
CA GLY A 14 -15.12 -1.38 7.90
C GLY A 14 -13.63 -1.67 8.06
N ASN A 15 -13.02 -2.54 7.25
CA ASN A 15 -11.57 -2.76 7.29
C ASN A 15 -10.89 -2.00 6.14
N PRO A 16 -10.21 -0.86 6.41
CA PRO A 16 -9.50 -0.12 5.37
C PRO A 16 -8.40 -0.95 4.69
N GLY A 17 -7.84 -1.98 5.33
CA GLY A 17 -6.85 -2.89 4.73
C GLY A 17 -7.35 -3.70 3.53
N ALA A 18 -8.64 -4.07 3.51
CA ALA A 18 -9.24 -4.80 2.40
C ALA A 18 -9.40 -3.94 1.13
N ARG A 19 -9.39 -2.61 1.27
CA ARG A 19 -9.43 -1.69 0.12
C ARG A 19 -8.11 -1.70 -0.67
N PHE A 20 -7.02 -2.12 -0.05
CA PHE A 20 -5.67 -2.05 -0.59
C PHE A 20 -5.04 -3.43 -0.82
N ASP A 21 -5.84 -4.50 -0.73
CA ASP A 21 -5.39 -5.89 -0.93
C ASP A 21 -4.11 -6.23 -0.14
N LEU A 22 -4.02 -5.75 1.10
CA LEU A 22 -2.84 -5.96 1.94
C LEU A 22 -2.75 -7.44 2.36
N PRO A 23 -1.56 -8.05 2.28
CA PRO A 23 -1.33 -9.38 2.82
C PRO A 23 -1.36 -9.34 4.36
N GLU A 24 -1.16 -10.49 5.00
CA GLU A 24 -1.04 -10.56 6.46
C GLU A 24 0.16 -9.72 6.95
N ARG A 25 0.08 -9.20 8.19
CA ARG A 25 1.09 -8.25 8.70
C ARG A 25 2.50 -8.84 8.78
N ASP A 26 2.61 -10.14 9.02
CA ASP A 26 3.88 -10.85 9.14
C ASP A 26 4.40 -11.36 7.77
N ASP A 27 3.65 -11.13 6.69
CA ASP A 27 4.09 -11.49 5.34
C ASP A 27 5.27 -10.59 4.90
N PRO A 28 6.35 -11.16 4.34
CA PRO A 28 7.50 -10.38 3.88
C PRO A 28 7.16 -9.37 2.76
N GLY A 29 6.05 -9.56 2.06
CA GLY A 29 5.50 -8.65 1.05
C GLY A 29 4.62 -7.54 1.62
N PHE A 30 4.32 -7.55 2.93
CA PHE A 30 3.46 -6.53 3.55
C PHE A 30 4.00 -5.12 3.37
N ASP A 31 5.29 -4.90 3.62
CA ASP A 31 5.90 -3.57 3.51
C ASP A 31 5.85 -3.05 2.05
N ALA A 32 5.97 -3.94 1.06
CA ALA A 32 5.83 -3.57 -0.34
C ALA A 32 4.39 -3.15 -0.68
N ALA A 33 3.40 -3.93 -0.26
CA ALA A 33 1.99 -3.61 -0.48
C ALA A 33 1.56 -2.34 0.28
N ALA A 34 2.08 -2.14 1.49
CA ALA A 34 1.81 -0.97 2.30
C ALA A 34 2.32 0.32 1.66
N ALA A 35 3.51 0.28 1.05
CA ALA A 35 4.05 1.43 0.32
C ALA A 35 3.15 1.85 -0.85
N GLU A 36 2.64 0.88 -1.63
CA GLU A 36 1.68 1.15 -2.71
C GLU A 36 0.36 1.72 -2.16
N ALA A 37 -0.14 1.14 -1.06
CA ALA A 37 -1.38 1.56 -0.43
C ALA A 37 -1.35 3.02 0.04
N ILE A 38 -0.29 3.43 0.75
CA ILE A 38 -0.15 4.82 1.24
C ILE A 38 -0.02 5.81 0.08
N LEU A 39 0.75 5.48 -0.96
CA LEU A 39 0.90 6.37 -2.11
C LEU A 39 -0.40 6.47 -2.92
N SER A 40 -1.12 5.36 -3.09
CA SER A 40 -2.43 5.32 -3.74
C SER A 40 -3.47 6.13 -2.98
N SER A 41 -3.52 5.99 -1.64
CA SER A 41 -4.45 6.75 -0.81
C SER A 41 -4.13 8.26 -0.82
N ALA A 42 -2.84 8.63 -0.78
CA ALA A 42 -2.42 10.02 -0.92
C ALA A 42 -2.71 10.59 -2.32
N ARG A 43 -2.64 9.78 -3.38
CA ARG A 43 -3.06 10.17 -4.73
C ARG A 43 -4.55 10.52 -4.76
N ALA A 44 -5.37 9.79 -4.00
CA ALA A 44 -6.80 10.06 -3.82
C ALA A 44 -7.10 11.19 -2.81
N GLY A 45 -6.08 11.79 -2.18
CA GLY A 45 -6.26 12.84 -1.18
C GLY A 45 -6.68 12.33 0.21
N ASP A 46 -6.53 11.03 0.47
CA ASP A 46 -6.97 10.34 1.67
C ASP A 46 -5.81 9.55 2.30
N THR A 47 -4.76 10.26 2.71
CA THR A 47 -3.59 9.63 3.35
C THR A 47 -3.99 8.85 4.61
N GLY A 48 -4.94 9.37 5.39
CA GLY A 48 -5.39 8.75 6.65
C GLY A 48 -5.94 7.33 6.47
N SER A 49 -6.69 7.06 5.40
CA SER A 49 -7.13 5.69 5.10
C SER A 49 -5.99 4.72 4.81
N GLY A 50 -4.93 5.18 4.12
CA GLY A 50 -3.75 4.36 3.84
C GLY A 50 -2.94 4.07 5.09
N GLU A 51 -2.78 5.06 5.97
CA GLU A 51 -2.11 4.88 7.25
C GLU A 51 -2.90 3.92 8.16
N ALA A 52 -4.21 4.08 8.24
CA ALA A 52 -5.07 3.19 9.03
C ALA A 52 -5.06 1.74 8.51
N ALA A 53 -5.06 1.56 7.18
CA ALA A 53 -5.01 0.25 6.54
C ALA A 53 -3.70 -0.48 6.81
N THR A 54 -2.58 0.25 6.71
CA THR A 54 -1.23 -0.32 6.76
C THR A 54 -0.62 -0.27 8.14
N GLY A 55 -1.18 0.49 9.09
CA GLY A 55 -0.58 0.78 10.38
C GLY A 55 0.76 1.53 10.32
N TYR A 56 1.13 2.06 9.16
CA TYR A 56 2.33 2.87 8.96
C TYR A 56 1.93 4.33 8.71
N TYR A 57 2.77 5.27 9.14
CA TYR A 57 2.55 6.68 8.86
C TYR A 57 3.20 7.09 7.54
N TRP A 58 2.74 8.20 6.98
CA TRP A 58 3.40 8.88 5.88
C TRP A 58 4.85 9.23 6.26
N GLY A 59 5.80 8.85 5.40
CA GLY A 59 7.23 9.02 5.66
C GLY A 59 7.85 7.94 6.55
N GLU A 60 7.17 6.80 6.78
CA GLU A 60 7.72 5.66 7.50
C GLU A 60 9.04 5.16 6.88
N PRO A 61 10.18 5.20 7.61
CA PRO A 61 11.48 4.80 7.09
C PRO A 61 11.56 3.35 6.62
N ARG A 62 10.78 2.44 7.21
CA ARG A 62 10.73 1.02 6.77
C ARG A 62 10.25 0.88 5.33
N LEU A 63 9.44 1.81 4.85
CA LEU A 63 8.89 1.79 3.49
C LEU A 63 9.83 2.41 2.46
N PHE A 64 10.90 3.12 2.85
CA PHE A 64 11.77 3.84 1.92
C PHE A 64 12.34 2.99 0.79
N PRO A 65 12.85 1.76 1.03
CA PRO A 65 13.35 0.91 -0.05
C PRO A 65 12.25 0.52 -1.07
N HIS A 66 11.00 0.41 -0.62
CA HIS A 66 9.86 0.09 -1.48
C HIS A 66 9.37 1.31 -2.25
N VAL A 67 9.26 2.46 -1.57
CA VAL A 67 8.88 3.74 -2.18
C VAL A 67 9.92 4.18 -3.22
N GLN A 68 11.21 3.93 -3.00
CA GLN A 68 12.24 4.21 -4.01
C GLN A 68 12.02 3.39 -5.29
N LYS A 69 11.67 2.10 -5.19
CA LYS A 69 11.35 1.28 -6.37
C LYS A 69 10.10 1.80 -7.10
N ILE A 70 9.10 2.25 -6.35
CA ILE A 70 7.88 2.86 -6.91
C ILE A 70 8.23 4.18 -7.62
N LEU A 71 9.11 5.00 -7.04
CA LEU A 71 9.61 6.22 -7.65
C LEU A 71 10.32 5.93 -8.98
N ASP A 72 11.23 4.96 -9.00
CA ASP A 72 11.96 4.59 -10.21
C ASP A 72 11.01 4.10 -11.31
N ARG A 73 9.99 3.30 -10.94
CA ARG A 73 8.91 2.89 -11.86
C ARG A 73 8.13 4.08 -12.38
N ALA A 74 7.68 4.98 -11.49
CA ALA A 74 6.89 6.15 -11.85
C ALA A 74 7.65 7.07 -12.84
N ILE A 75 8.96 7.24 -12.65
CA ILE A 75 9.82 7.99 -13.58
C ILE A 75 9.85 7.28 -14.94
N SER A 76 10.06 5.96 -14.96
CA SER A 76 10.11 5.20 -16.23
C SER A 76 8.80 5.23 -17.01
N GLU A 77 7.67 5.28 -16.30
CA GLU A 77 6.32 5.31 -16.86
C GLU A 77 5.81 6.73 -17.13
N ASN A 78 6.58 7.76 -16.76
CA ASN A 78 6.16 9.17 -16.79
C ASN A 78 4.88 9.44 -15.97
N ASP A 79 4.67 8.72 -14.87
CA ASP A 79 3.60 9.04 -13.91
C ASP A 79 4.06 10.17 -12.97
N GLU A 80 3.98 11.41 -13.47
CA GLU A 80 4.41 12.62 -12.76
C GLU A 80 3.73 12.76 -11.38
N ARG A 81 2.46 12.33 -11.27
CA ARG A 81 1.72 12.45 -10.02
C ARG A 81 2.25 11.48 -8.98
N LEU A 82 2.49 10.23 -9.36
CA LEU A 82 3.06 9.22 -8.47
C LEU A 82 4.51 9.55 -8.12
N GLU A 83 5.29 10.04 -9.08
CA GLU A 83 6.67 10.53 -8.85
C GLU A 83 6.68 11.61 -7.75
N GLN A 84 5.84 12.64 -7.89
CA GLN A 84 5.78 13.74 -6.92
C GLN A 84 5.42 13.24 -5.51
N LEU A 85 4.47 12.30 -5.40
CA LEU A 85 4.05 11.73 -4.12
C LEU A 85 5.17 10.90 -3.49
N ALA A 86 5.82 10.03 -4.27
CA ALA A 86 6.94 9.23 -3.79
C ALA A 86 8.12 10.10 -3.34
N ARG A 87 8.47 11.15 -4.10
CA ARG A 87 9.50 12.12 -3.68
C ARG A 87 9.12 12.86 -2.40
N ARG A 88 7.83 13.18 -2.20
CA ARG A 88 7.37 13.83 -0.97
C ARG A 88 7.38 12.87 0.22
N PHE A 89 7.12 11.58 -0.01
CA PHE A 89 7.20 10.56 1.03
C PHE A 89 8.63 10.37 1.55
N LEU A 90 9.62 10.46 0.65
CA LEU A 90 11.04 10.25 0.97
C LEU A 90 11.76 11.49 1.55
N ARG A 91 11.05 12.61 1.77
CA ARG A 91 11.59 13.84 2.37
C ARG A 91 11.33 13.86 3.87
#